data_AF-A0A972MQF0-F1
#
_entry.id   AF-A0A972MQF0-F1
#
_cell.length_a   1.000
_cell.length_b   1.000
_cell.length_c   1.000
_cell.angle_alpha   90.00
_cell.angle_beta   90.00
_cell.angle_gamma   90.00
#
_symmetry.space_group_name_H-M   'P 1'
#
loop_
_entity.id
_entity.type
_entity.pdbx_description
1 polymer ?
#
loop_
_entity_poly.entity_id
_entity_poly.type
_entity_poly.pdbx_seq_one_letter_code
_entity_poly.pdbx_strand_id
1 'polypeptide(L)'
;MNNNAFWIVLHKLRAPLLVIIITYSIAILGMVLIPGMDDNGNVYHLSFFDAFYFVSYMASTIGFGEAPYTFTYSQRLWVSLCIYITVVGWFYGIGALVSAVTDKTFKFELMKSAFRKKVRMIRGDFVIILGYTYVTAEIIKRFHDVSIEAVLIDRDEDKVSGFLLEDFSRDVPVMAGNALLTDTLKDAGITLKNCKFIVSLFDDEEKNLRVSILTRFLNSKVEVIA
;
A
#
# COMPACT_ATOMS: atom_id res chain seq x y z
N MET A 1 -2.40 13.22 2.72
CA MET A 1 -1.83 11.97 2.17
C MET A 1 -1.23 11.22 3.34
N ASN A 2 -1.83 10.10 3.81
CA ASN A 2 -1.14 8.97 4.48
C ASN A 2 -2.02 8.12 5.41
N ASN A 3 -3.22 8.52 5.83
CA ASN A 3 -3.88 7.74 6.87
C ASN A 3 -4.36 6.35 6.38
N ASN A 4 -5.16 6.25 5.31
CA ASN A 4 -5.87 4.99 5.05
C ASN A 4 -4.95 3.82 4.68
N ALA A 5 -4.01 4.02 3.75
CA ALA A 5 -3.07 2.96 3.35
C ALA A 5 -2.14 2.54 4.51
N PHE A 6 -1.62 3.51 5.27
CA PHE A 6 -0.80 3.23 6.46
C PHE A 6 -1.60 2.49 7.54
N TRP A 7 -2.86 2.89 7.78
CA TRP A 7 -3.74 2.25 8.74
C TRP A 7 -4.07 0.81 8.37
N ILE A 8 -4.29 0.52 7.08
CA ILE A 8 -4.52 -0.85 6.59
C ILE A 8 -3.31 -1.73 6.89
N VAL A 9 -2.10 -1.26 6.55
CA VAL A 9 -0.85 -1.98 6.81
C VAL A 9 -0.64 -2.19 8.31
N LEU A 10 -0.79 -1.13 9.11
CA LEU A 10 -0.62 -1.20 10.55
C LEU A 10 -1.61 -2.19 11.19
N HIS A 11 -2.88 -2.18 10.77
CA HIS A 11 -3.88 -3.09 11.31
C HIS A 11 -3.55 -4.56 11.02
N LYS A 12 -3.10 -4.87 9.79
CA LYS A 12 -2.73 -6.23 9.39
C LYS A 12 -1.45 -6.73 10.05
N LEU A 13 -0.47 -5.86 10.27
CA LEU A 13 0.83 -6.23 10.84
C LEU A 13 0.83 -6.31 12.38
N ARG A 14 -0.16 -5.73 13.07
CA ARG A 14 -0.23 -5.73 14.54
C ARG A 14 -0.15 -7.13 15.16
N ALA A 15 -1.01 -8.05 14.75
CA ALA A 15 -1.04 -9.39 15.32
C ALA A 15 0.27 -10.18 15.05
N PRO A 16 0.80 -10.22 13.81
CA PRO A 16 2.09 -10.86 13.54
C PRO A 16 3.26 -10.26 14.33
N LEU A 17 3.33 -8.93 14.43
CA LEU A 17 4.37 -8.26 15.21
C LEU A 17 4.28 -8.62 16.69
N LEU A 18 3.08 -8.67 17.26
CA LEU A 18 2.88 -9.10 18.65
C LEU A 18 3.34 -10.56 18.86
N VAL A 19 3.05 -11.46 17.92
CA VAL A 19 3.52 -12.85 18.00
C VAL A 19 5.05 -12.90 18.00
N ILE A 20 5.73 -12.16 17.13
CA ILE A 20 7.20 -12.09 17.12
C ILE A 20 7.73 -11.53 18.45
N ILE A 21 7.16 -10.42 18.93
CA ILE A 21 7.57 -9.80 20.20
C ILE A 21 7.41 -10.78 21.37
N ILE A 22 6.28 -11.47 21.47
CA ILE A 22 6.00 -12.42 22.55
C ILE A 22 6.94 -13.62 22.48
N THR A 23 7.12 -14.22 21.30
CA THR A 23 8.00 -15.38 21.12
C THR A 23 9.46 -15.04 21.43
N TYR A 24 9.95 -13.88 20.99
CA TYR A 24 11.28 -13.38 21.34
C TYR A 24 11.41 -13.11 22.83
N SER A 25 10.42 -12.45 23.45
CA SER A 25 10.44 -12.14 24.88
C SER A 25 10.54 -13.40 25.73
N ILE A 26 9.76 -14.44 25.40
CA ILE A 26 9.82 -15.74 26.07
C ILE A 26 11.20 -16.37 25.87
N ALA A 27 11.69 -16.45 24.63
CA ALA A 27 12.97 -17.07 24.32
C ALA A 27 14.15 -16.40 25.05
N ILE A 28 14.20 -15.06 25.03
CA ILE A 28 15.22 -14.25 25.71
C ILE A 28 15.13 -14.44 27.22
N LEU A 29 13.92 -14.37 27.79
CA LEU A 29 13.71 -14.52 29.23
C LEU A 29 14.21 -15.89 29.71
N GLY A 30 13.91 -16.97 28.98
CA GLY A 30 14.42 -18.29 29.36
C GLY A 30 15.94 -18.42 29.24
N MET A 31 16.57 -17.80 28.24
CA MET A 31 18.04 -17.80 28.12
C MET A 31 18.72 -17.02 29.25
N VAL A 32 18.11 -15.94 29.75
CA VAL A 32 18.62 -15.17 30.89
C VAL A 32 18.45 -15.93 32.21
N LEU A 33 17.30 -16.60 32.40
CA LEU A 33 16.98 -17.30 33.64
C LEU A 33 17.70 -18.63 33.81
N ILE A 34 17.93 -19.38 32.72
CA ILE A 34 18.59 -20.70 32.80
C ILE A 34 20.11 -20.51 32.99
N PRO A 35 20.69 -21.00 34.09
CA PRO A 35 22.13 -20.89 34.33
C PRO A 35 22.93 -21.68 33.29
N GLY A 36 23.93 -21.01 32.73
CA GLY A 36 25.02 -21.62 31.97
C GLY A 36 26.20 -21.96 32.87
N MET A 37 27.28 -22.43 32.25
CA MET A 37 28.56 -22.71 32.90
C MET A 37 29.70 -22.09 32.09
N ASP A 38 30.67 -21.49 32.78
CA ASP A 38 31.93 -21.07 32.18
C ASP A 38 32.91 -22.26 32.02
N ASP A 39 34.05 -22.03 31.38
CA ASP A 39 35.08 -23.07 31.17
C ASP A 39 35.69 -23.61 32.47
N ASN A 40 35.53 -22.88 33.58
CA ASN A 40 36.00 -23.27 34.91
C ASN A 40 34.91 -23.99 35.74
N GLY A 41 33.71 -24.19 35.16
CA GLY A 41 32.57 -24.82 35.83
C GLY A 41 31.76 -23.91 36.75
N ASN A 42 32.02 -22.60 36.78
CA ASN A 42 31.24 -21.64 37.54
C ASN A 42 29.91 -21.33 36.82
N VAL A 43 28.89 -21.03 37.61
CA VAL A 43 27.58 -20.62 37.07
C VAL A 43 27.70 -19.25 36.40
N TYR A 44 27.25 -19.18 35.14
CA TYR A 44 27.20 -17.96 34.35
C TYR A 44 25.78 -17.69 33.84
N HIS A 45 25.32 -16.45 33.93
CA HIS A 45 24.04 -16.02 33.36
C HIS A 45 24.28 -15.09 32.18
N LEU A 46 23.55 -15.32 31.08
CA LEU A 46 23.56 -14.40 29.95
C LEU A 46 22.92 -13.07 30.36
N SER A 47 23.50 -11.97 29.89
CA SER A 47 22.80 -10.69 29.96
C SER A 47 21.60 -10.69 29.00
N PHE A 48 20.66 -9.76 29.22
CA PHE A 48 19.55 -9.56 28.28
C PHE A 48 20.04 -9.24 26.86
N PHE A 49 21.16 -8.54 26.74
CA PHE A 49 21.74 -8.19 25.44
C PHE A 49 22.32 -9.43 24.74
N ASP A 50 23.07 -10.27 25.47
CA ASP A 50 23.64 -11.50 24.89
C ASP A 50 22.55 -12.48 24.47
N ALA A 51 21.50 -12.61 25.30
CA ALA A 51 20.33 -13.42 24.99
C ALA A 51 19.55 -12.88 23.78
N PHE A 52 19.34 -11.56 23.71
CA PHE A 52 18.72 -10.91 22.54
C PHE A 52 19.55 -11.15 21.27
N TYR A 53 20.86 -10.89 21.33
CA TYR A 53 21.78 -11.07 20.22
C TYR A 53 21.76 -12.53 19.71
N PHE A 54 21.88 -13.50 20.62
CA PHE A 54 21.78 -14.92 20.32
C PHE A 54 20.45 -15.28 19.65
N VAL A 55 19.32 -14.89 20.26
CA VAL A 55 17.99 -15.20 19.75
C VAL A 55 17.78 -14.55 18.38
N SER A 56 18.30 -13.34 18.12
CA SER A 56 18.17 -12.66 16.83
C SER A 56 18.78 -13.46 15.68
N TYR A 57 20.04 -13.90 15.78
CA TYR A 57 20.66 -14.66 14.69
C TYR A 57 20.18 -16.13 14.63
N MET A 58 19.73 -16.69 15.76
CA MET A 58 19.14 -18.04 15.81
C MET A 58 17.77 -18.05 15.12
N ALA A 59 16.86 -17.16 15.52
CA ALA A 59 15.49 -17.10 15.01
C ALA A 59 15.44 -16.70 13.53
N SER A 60 16.39 -15.88 13.07
CA SER A 60 16.55 -15.53 11.65
C SER A 60 17.26 -16.60 10.82
N THR A 61 17.55 -17.77 11.41
CA THR A 61 18.20 -18.92 10.77
C THR A 61 19.62 -18.66 10.25
N ILE A 62 20.31 -17.66 10.80
CA ILE A 62 21.71 -17.33 10.44
C ILE A 62 22.69 -18.25 11.18
N GLY A 63 22.56 -18.38 12.50
CA GLY A 63 23.25 -19.39 13.30
C GLY A 63 24.78 -19.25 13.43
N PHE A 64 25.30 -18.11 13.90
CA PHE A 64 26.74 -17.84 13.99
C PHE A 64 27.51 -18.62 15.09
N GLY A 65 26.82 -19.12 16.13
CA GLY A 65 27.47 -19.88 17.21
C GLY A 65 28.35 -19.07 18.17
N GLU A 66 28.23 -17.75 18.17
CA GLU A 66 29.03 -16.80 18.96
C GLU A 66 28.63 -16.72 20.45
N ALA A 67 28.13 -17.80 21.04
CA ALA A 67 27.83 -17.82 22.47
C ALA A 67 29.15 -17.78 23.29
N PRO A 68 29.21 -17.04 24.41
CA PRO A 68 30.45 -16.88 25.17
C PRO A 68 30.99 -18.20 25.75
N TYR A 69 30.10 -19.14 26.04
CA TYR A 69 30.44 -20.48 26.55
C TYR A 69 29.53 -21.54 25.93
N THR A 70 29.93 -22.81 26.03
CA THR A 70 29.12 -23.93 25.54
C THR A 70 27.83 -24.09 26.33
N PHE A 71 26.70 -24.26 25.63
CA PHE A 71 25.41 -24.42 26.30
C PHE A 71 25.30 -25.73 27.08
N THR A 72 24.81 -25.61 28.31
CA THR A 72 24.42 -26.72 29.18
C THR A 72 23.25 -27.49 28.59
N TYR A 73 22.98 -28.72 29.07
CA TYR A 73 21.87 -29.52 28.57
C TYR A 73 20.50 -28.81 28.72
N SER A 74 20.30 -28.11 29.83
CA SER A 74 19.10 -27.30 30.08
C SER A 74 18.96 -26.16 29.07
N GLN A 75 20.05 -25.45 28.76
CA GLN A 75 20.06 -24.41 27.74
C GLN A 75 19.79 -24.99 26.35
N ARG A 76 20.38 -26.15 26.01
CA ARG A 76 20.13 -26.83 24.72
C ARG A 76 18.68 -27.25 24.55
N LEU A 77 18.05 -27.78 25.60
CA LEU A 77 16.63 -28.14 25.57
C LEU A 77 15.75 -26.90 25.35
N TRP A 78 16.06 -25.81 26.05
CA TRP A 78 15.36 -24.54 25.90
C TRP A 78 15.50 -23.95 24.49
N VAL A 79 16.74 -23.90 23.97
CA VAL A 79 17.02 -23.43 22.61
C VAL A 79 16.28 -24.28 21.58
N SER A 80 16.25 -25.60 21.75
CA SER A 80 15.51 -26.50 20.84
C SER A 80 14.02 -26.16 20.79
N LEU A 81 13.40 -25.89 21.94
CA LEU A 81 12.01 -25.42 22.00
C LEU A 81 11.84 -24.05 21.32
N CYS A 82 12.77 -23.12 21.57
CA CYS A 82 12.74 -21.77 20.99
C CYS A 82 12.84 -21.79 19.46
N ILE A 83 13.63 -22.70 18.88
CA ILE A 83 13.73 -22.85 17.42
C ILE A 83 12.34 -23.11 16.82
N TYR A 84 11.59 -24.08 17.33
CA TYR A 84 10.26 -24.39 16.79
C TYR A 84 9.26 -23.26 16.99
N ILE A 85 9.29 -22.56 18.14
CA ILE A 85 8.37 -21.45 18.43
C ILE A 85 8.67 -20.23 17.57
N THR A 86 9.95 -19.84 17.46
CA THR A 86 10.35 -18.62 16.73
C THR A 86 10.16 -18.76 15.22
N VAL A 87 10.33 -19.97 14.67
CA VAL A 87 10.05 -20.27 13.26
C VAL A 87 8.59 -19.96 12.91
N VAL A 88 7.63 -20.36 13.74
CA VAL A 88 6.20 -20.06 13.52
C VAL A 88 5.94 -18.55 13.50
N GLY A 89 6.56 -17.81 14.43
CA GLY A 89 6.45 -16.35 14.48
C GLY A 89 6.97 -15.67 13.20
N TRP A 90 8.14 -16.09 12.71
CA TRP A 90 8.72 -15.57 11.47
C TRP A 90 7.89 -15.91 10.22
N PHE A 91 7.42 -17.16 10.10
CA PHE A 91 6.56 -17.56 8.98
C PHE A 91 5.26 -16.74 8.94
N TYR A 92 4.65 -16.52 10.11
CA TYR A 92 3.45 -15.70 10.19
C TYR A 92 3.74 -14.24 9.84
N GLY A 93 4.84 -13.67 10.35
CA GLY A 93 5.29 -12.32 10.03
C GLY A 93 5.49 -12.08 8.53
N ILE A 94 6.23 -12.99 7.86
CA ILE A 94 6.47 -12.91 6.41
C ILE A 94 5.16 -13.07 5.64
N GLY A 95 4.33 -14.04 5.99
CA GLY A 95 3.04 -14.26 5.34
C GLY A 95 2.12 -13.05 5.43
N ALA A 96 2.05 -12.41 6.60
CA ALA A 96 1.28 -11.20 6.80
C ALA A 96 1.85 -9.99 6.06
N LEU A 97 3.18 -9.87 5.98
CA LEU A 97 3.84 -8.83 5.18
C LEU A 97 3.51 -8.97 3.70
N VAL A 98 3.64 -10.19 3.15
CA VAL A 98 3.27 -10.49 1.76
C VAL A 98 1.79 -10.20 1.52
N SER A 99 0.91 -10.61 2.43
CA SER A 99 -0.53 -10.33 2.35
C SER A 99 -0.84 -8.83 2.37
N ALA A 100 -0.13 -8.05 3.19
CA ALA A 100 -0.31 -6.60 3.27
C ALA A 100 0.15 -5.89 1.97
N VAL A 101 1.27 -6.33 1.39
CA VAL A 101 1.81 -5.74 0.14
C VAL A 101 1.00 -6.14 -1.09
N THR A 102 0.42 -7.34 -1.09
CA THR A 102 -0.40 -7.85 -2.20
C THR A 102 -1.85 -7.37 -2.17
N ASP A 103 -2.27 -6.70 -1.10
CA ASP A 103 -3.64 -6.22 -0.92
C ASP A 103 -4.06 -5.24 -2.02
N LYS A 104 -5.16 -5.56 -2.73
CA LYS A 104 -5.70 -4.73 -3.81
C LYS A 104 -6.11 -3.33 -3.33
N THR A 105 -6.63 -3.22 -2.10
CA THR A 105 -7.04 -1.95 -1.50
C THR A 105 -5.84 -1.03 -1.28
N PHE A 106 -4.71 -1.60 -0.82
CA PHE A 106 -3.48 -0.86 -0.65
C PHE A 106 -2.94 -0.32 -1.98
N LYS A 107 -2.90 -1.18 -3.01
CA LYS A 107 -2.51 -0.77 -4.38
C LYS A 107 -3.42 0.33 -4.92
N PHE A 108 -4.73 0.17 -4.78
CA PHE A 108 -5.71 1.16 -5.21
C PHE A 108 -5.49 2.52 -4.55
N GLU A 109 -5.31 2.57 -3.22
CA GLU A 109 -5.08 3.82 -2.50
C GLU A 109 -3.74 4.49 -2.88
N LEU A 110 -2.69 3.71 -3.16
CA LEU A 110 -1.43 4.24 -3.68
C LEU A 110 -1.60 4.84 -5.08
N MET A 111 -2.25 4.11 -6.00
CA MET A 111 -2.53 4.60 -7.36
C MET A 111 -3.37 5.86 -7.33
N LYS A 112 -4.44 5.87 -6.52
CA LYS A 112 -5.30 7.02 -6.28
C LYS A 112 -4.52 8.23 -5.74
N SER A 113 -3.57 7.99 -4.83
CA SER A 113 -2.71 9.05 -4.30
C SER A 113 -1.75 9.61 -5.35
N ALA A 114 -1.16 8.75 -6.18
CA ALA A 114 -0.31 9.16 -7.29
C ALA A 114 -1.09 9.95 -8.34
N PHE A 115 -2.30 9.49 -8.70
CA PHE A 115 -3.23 10.18 -9.60
C PHE A 115 -3.56 11.59 -9.10
N ARG A 116 -4.01 11.74 -7.84
CA ARG A 116 -4.24 13.06 -7.24
C ARG A 116 -3.03 13.98 -7.32
N LYS A 117 -1.84 13.44 -7.09
CA LYS A 117 -0.60 14.23 -7.15
C LYS A 117 -0.34 14.70 -8.58
N LYS A 118 -0.50 13.84 -9.59
CA LYS A 118 -0.41 14.21 -11.01
C LYS A 118 -1.42 15.30 -11.38
N VAL A 119 -2.70 15.11 -11.04
CA VAL A 119 -3.77 16.10 -11.31
C VAL A 119 -3.46 17.47 -10.69
N ARG A 120 -2.91 17.52 -9.46
CA ARG A 120 -2.53 18.78 -8.80
C ARG A 120 -1.31 19.47 -9.40
N MET A 121 -0.49 18.76 -10.18
CA MET A 121 0.69 19.33 -10.84
C MET A 121 0.36 19.96 -12.19
N ILE A 122 -0.85 19.71 -12.72
CA ILE A 122 -1.35 20.34 -13.94
C ILE A 122 -1.39 21.85 -13.74
N ARG A 123 -0.62 22.59 -14.55
CA ARG A 123 -0.56 24.06 -14.52
C ARG A 123 -1.50 24.72 -15.51
N GLY A 124 -1.75 24.04 -16.64
CA GLY A 124 -2.62 24.51 -17.71
C GLY A 124 -4.10 24.24 -17.43
N ASP A 125 -4.93 24.67 -18.37
CA ASP A 125 -6.34 24.30 -18.41
C ASP A 125 -6.47 22.81 -18.73
N PHE A 126 -7.39 22.13 -18.04
CA PHE A 126 -7.63 20.71 -18.26
C PHE A 126 -9.11 20.34 -18.28
N VAL A 127 -9.37 19.20 -18.91
CA VAL A 127 -10.69 18.58 -19.03
C VAL A 127 -10.70 17.25 -18.29
N ILE A 128 -11.79 16.96 -17.59
CA ILE A 128 -12.02 15.67 -16.97
C ILE A 128 -12.89 14.83 -17.91
N ILE A 129 -12.44 13.64 -18.23
CA ILE A 129 -13.10 12.71 -19.13
C ILE A 129 -13.53 11.49 -18.33
N LEU A 130 -14.82 11.18 -18.40
CA LEU A 130 -15.46 10.10 -17.64
C LEU A 130 -15.89 8.99 -18.62
N GLY A 131 -15.31 7.81 -18.43
CA GLY A 131 -15.41 6.68 -19.33
C GLY A 131 -14.38 6.74 -20.46
N TYR A 132 -13.74 5.60 -20.71
CA TYR A 132 -12.85 5.37 -21.84
C TYR A 132 -13.60 4.59 -22.92
N THR A 133 -13.73 5.22 -24.08
CA THR A 133 -14.31 4.71 -25.32
C THR A 133 -13.49 5.20 -26.50
N TYR A 134 -13.77 4.68 -27.69
CA TYR A 134 -13.15 5.15 -28.93
C TYR A 134 -13.36 6.65 -29.15
N VAL A 135 -14.55 7.17 -28.83
CA VAL A 135 -14.87 8.60 -28.99
C VAL A 135 -14.04 9.45 -28.02
N THR A 136 -13.96 9.05 -26.75
CA THR A 136 -13.16 9.80 -25.77
C THR A 136 -11.66 9.72 -26.06
N ALA A 137 -11.18 8.62 -26.64
CA ALA A 137 -9.78 8.49 -27.05
C ALA A 137 -9.42 9.53 -28.12
N GLU A 138 -10.28 9.70 -29.12
CA GLU A 138 -10.11 10.73 -30.16
C GLU A 138 -10.20 12.15 -29.59
N ILE A 139 -11.10 12.36 -28.62
CA ILE A 139 -11.21 13.63 -27.89
C ILE A 139 -9.91 13.94 -27.12
N ILE A 140 -9.34 12.96 -26.41
CA ILE A 140 -8.07 13.13 -25.68
C ILE A 140 -6.95 13.56 -26.65
N LYS A 141 -6.84 12.90 -27.81
CA LYS A 141 -5.82 13.24 -28.83
C LYS A 141 -5.99 14.67 -29.34
N ARG A 142 -7.21 15.08 -29.66
CA ARG A 142 -7.48 16.45 -30.13
C ARG A 142 -7.21 17.51 -29.07
N PHE A 143 -7.53 17.24 -27.81
CA PHE A 143 -7.23 18.16 -26.71
C PHE A 143 -5.73 18.32 -26.50
N HIS A 144 -4.97 17.23 -26.65
CA HIS A 144 -3.52 17.27 -26.62
C HIS A 144 -2.96 18.19 -27.70
N ASP A 145 -3.50 18.17 -28.93
CA ASP A 145 -3.07 19.05 -30.03
C ASP A 145 -3.31 20.54 -29.77
N VAL A 146 -4.33 20.89 -28.97
CA VAL A 146 -4.65 22.28 -28.58
C VAL A 146 -4.09 22.68 -27.21
N SER A 147 -3.13 21.91 -26.66
CA SER A 147 -2.47 22.17 -25.37
C SER A 147 -3.43 22.20 -24.16
N ILE A 148 -4.54 21.46 -24.22
CA ILE A 148 -5.42 21.23 -23.08
C ILE A 148 -5.12 19.84 -22.52
N GLU A 149 -4.77 19.77 -21.25
CA GLU A 149 -4.49 18.49 -20.60
C GLU A 149 -5.79 17.73 -20.34
N ALA A 150 -5.73 16.39 -20.38
CA ALA A 150 -6.88 15.54 -20.08
C ALA A 150 -6.64 14.79 -18.77
N VAL A 151 -7.71 14.53 -18.02
CA VAL A 151 -7.72 13.66 -16.85
C VAL A 151 -8.79 12.59 -17.07
N LEU A 152 -8.40 11.32 -17.11
CA LEU A 152 -9.30 10.21 -17.46
C LEU A 152 -9.70 9.40 -16.23
N ILE A 153 -10.99 9.12 -16.07
CA ILE A 153 -11.51 8.17 -15.09
C ILE A 153 -12.41 7.16 -15.81
N ASP A 154 -12.15 5.87 -15.64
CA ASP A 154 -13.09 4.81 -16.00
C ASP A 154 -13.29 3.87 -14.81
N ARG A 155 -14.46 3.24 -14.68
CA ARG A 155 -14.70 2.22 -13.65
C ARG A 155 -14.01 0.90 -13.98
N ASP A 156 -13.80 0.61 -15.26
CA ASP A 156 -13.22 -0.62 -15.78
C ASP A 156 -11.69 -0.55 -15.76
N GLU A 157 -11.07 -1.40 -14.94
CA GLU A 157 -9.61 -1.49 -14.80
C GLU A 157 -8.93 -1.96 -16.11
N ASP A 158 -9.59 -2.79 -16.92
CA ASP A 158 -9.02 -3.32 -18.16
C ASP A 158 -8.93 -2.21 -19.21
N LYS A 159 -9.95 -1.33 -19.28
CA LYS A 159 -9.93 -0.15 -20.14
C LYS A 159 -8.83 0.84 -19.74
N VAL A 160 -8.67 1.10 -18.44
CA VAL A 160 -7.59 1.95 -17.93
C VAL A 160 -6.22 1.36 -18.27
N SER A 161 -6.07 0.05 -18.10
CA SER A 161 -4.83 -0.66 -18.43
C SER A 161 -4.55 -0.60 -19.93
N GLY A 162 -5.57 -0.77 -20.77
CA GLY A 162 -5.47 -0.61 -22.23
C GLY A 162 -5.02 0.79 -22.64
N PHE A 163 -5.63 1.82 -22.05
CA PHE A 163 -5.24 3.21 -22.29
C PHE A 163 -3.77 3.47 -21.94
N LEU A 164 -3.28 2.93 -20.82
CA LEU A 164 -1.87 3.07 -20.39
C LEU A 164 -0.85 2.44 -21.35
N LEU A 165 -1.28 1.58 -22.27
CA LEU A 165 -0.43 0.99 -23.31
C LEU A 165 -0.35 1.88 -24.57
N GLU A 166 -1.19 2.89 -24.69
CA GLU A 166 -1.22 3.79 -25.84
C GLU A 166 -0.14 4.88 -25.75
N ASP A 167 0.46 5.26 -26.87
CA ASP A 167 1.62 6.17 -26.88
C ASP A 167 1.32 7.57 -26.30
N PHE A 168 0.10 8.06 -26.50
CA PHE A 168 -0.34 9.39 -26.02
C PHE A 168 -0.80 9.39 -24.56
N SER A 169 -0.70 8.26 -23.85
CA SER A 169 -1.14 8.14 -22.45
C SER A 169 -0.13 8.65 -21.42
N ARG A 170 1.15 8.84 -21.80
CA ARG A 170 2.26 9.11 -20.85
C ARG A 170 2.01 10.28 -19.90
N ASP A 171 1.39 11.34 -20.41
CA ASP A 171 1.18 12.59 -19.67
C ASP A 171 -0.26 12.76 -19.17
N VAL A 172 -1.16 11.83 -19.47
CA VAL A 172 -2.56 11.89 -19.06
C VAL A 172 -2.74 11.19 -17.70
N PRO A 173 -3.13 11.90 -16.63
CA PRO A 173 -3.48 11.25 -15.39
C PRO A 173 -4.72 10.38 -15.60
N VAL A 174 -4.60 9.09 -15.33
CA VAL A 174 -5.69 8.11 -15.43
C VAL A 174 -5.87 7.35 -14.13
N MET A 175 -7.11 7.03 -13.78
CA MET A 175 -7.44 6.22 -12.60
C MET A 175 -8.68 5.36 -12.84
N ALA A 176 -8.63 4.11 -12.36
CA ALA A 176 -9.83 3.30 -12.25
C ALA A 176 -10.69 3.81 -11.07
N GLY A 177 -11.94 4.20 -11.30
CA GLY A 177 -12.79 4.77 -10.27
C GLY A 177 -14.24 4.98 -10.71
N ASN A 178 -15.16 5.00 -9.75
CA ASN A 178 -16.56 5.27 -10.03
C ASN A 178 -16.82 6.79 -10.07
N ALA A 179 -17.08 7.32 -11.26
CA ALA A 179 -17.39 8.73 -11.51
C ALA A 179 -18.70 9.21 -10.83
N LEU A 180 -19.57 8.29 -10.38
CA LEU A 180 -20.80 8.61 -9.67
C LEU A 180 -20.58 8.93 -8.18
N LEU A 181 -19.33 8.82 -7.70
CA LEU A 181 -18.95 9.17 -6.34
C LEU A 181 -18.33 10.57 -6.32
N THR A 182 -18.80 11.40 -5.39
CA THR A 182 -18.31 12.76 -5.17
C THR A 182 -16.79 12.81 -4.93
N ASP A 183 -16.26 11.85 -4.18
CA ASP A 183 -14.83 11.79 -3.88
C ASP A 183 -13.98 11.55 -5.13
N THR A 184 -14.42 10.67 -6.04
CA THR A 184 -13.73 10.41 -7.31
C THR A 184 -13.60 11.69 -8.15
N LEU A 185 -14.68 12.48 -8.24
CA LEU A 185 -14.66 13.74 -8.97
C LEU A 185 -13.75 14.78 -8.30
N LYS A 186 -13.71 14.81 -6.96
CA LYS A 186 -12.75 15.63 -6.20
C LYS A 186 -11.31 15.19 -6.44
N ASP A 187 -11.06 13.88 -6.48
CA ASP A 187 -9.73 13.32 -6.75
C ASP A 187 -9.25 13.69 -8.16
N ALA A 188 -10.15 13.77 -9.14
CA ALA A 188 -9.88 14.25 -10.50
C ALA A 188 -9.77 15.77 -10.62
N GLY A 189 -9.92 16.52 -9.52
CA GLY A 189 -9.64 17.94 -9.51
C GLY A 189 -10.79 18.82 -10.00
N ILE A 190 -12.04 18.37 -9.96
CA ILE A 190 -13.22 19.18 -10.33
C ILE A 190 -13.32 20.52 -9.58
N THR A 191 -12.73 20.60 -8.39
CA THR A 191 -12.70 21.80 -7.54
C THR A 191 -11.52 22.74 -7.86
N LEU A 192 -10.60 22.33 -8.74
CA LEU A 192 -9.47 23.14 -9.17
C LEU A 192 -9.94 24.22 -10.15
N LYS A 193 -9.31 25.40 -10.10
CA LYS A 193 -9.71 26.56 -10.91
C LYS A 193 -9.43 26.39 -12.41
N ASN A 194 -8.49 25.53 -12.75
CA ASN A 194 -8.08 25.22 -14.12
C ASN A 194 -8.88 24.07 -14.75
N CYS A 195 -9.82 23.46 -14.01
CA CYS A 195 -10.79 22.53 -14.59
C CYS A 195 -11.83 23.33 -15.40
N LYS A 196 -11.90 23.12 -16.71
CA LYS A 196 -12.82 23.85 -17.60
C LYS A 196 -14.13 23.12 -17.84
N PHE A 197 -14.03 21.85 -18.22
CA PHE A 197 -15.17 21.05 -18.64
C PHE A 197 -15.08 19.63 -18.09
N ILE A 198 -16.23 18.99 -17.93
CA ILE A 198 -16.35 17.55 -17.75
C ILE A 198 -17.02 16.97 -18.99
N VAL A 199 -16.43 15.91 -19.55
CA VAL A 199 -16.99 15.14 -20.65
C VAL A 199 -17.45 13.79 -20.09
N SER A 200 -18.75 13.50 -20.19
CA SER A 200 -19.39 12.28 -19.73
C SER A 200 -20.12 11.61 -20.89
N LEU A 201 -19.47 10.66 -21.56
CA LEU A 201 -20.05 9.96 -22.71
C LEU A 201 -20.37 8.52 -22.34
N PHE A 202 -21.16 8.31 -21.29
CA PHE A 202 -21.68 6.98 -20.96
C PHE A 202 -22.86 6.63 -21.87
N ASP A 203 -23.01 5.36 -22.23
CA ASP A 203 -24.18 4.85 -22.97
C ASP A 203 -25.49 4.93 -22.16
N ASP A 204 -25.40 5.23 -20.87
CA ASP A 204 -26.47 5.20 -19.88
C ASP A 204 -26.83 6.64 -19.45
N GLU A 205 -27.99 7.11 -19.92
CA GLU A 205 -28.47 8.48 -19.65
C GLU A 205 -28.61 8.78 -18.15
N GLU A 206 -28.94 7.79 -17.32
CA GLU A 206 -29.07 7.98 -15.87
C GLU A 206 -27.71 8.34 -15.25
N LYS A 207 -26.63 7.72 -15.74
CA LYS A 207 -25.26 8.04 -15.31
C LYS A 207 -24.86 9.45 -15.74
N ASN A 208 -25.15 9.82 -16.98
CA ASN A 208 -24.86 11.16 -17.52
C ASN A 208 -25.61 12.26 -16.75
N LEU A 209 -26.88 12.05 -16.45
CA LEU A 209 -27.68 12.96 -15.61
C LEU A 209 -27.10 13.08 -14.21
N ARG A 210 -26.74 11.96 -13.59
CA ARG A 210 -26.17 11.94 -12.24
C ARG A 210 -24.83 12.67 -12.17
N VAL A 211 -23.95 12.47 -13.15
CA VAL A 211 -22.69 13.23 -13.28
C VAL A 211 -22.95 14.72 -13.46
N SER A 212 -23.94 15.10 -14.26
CA SER A 212 -24.31 16.50 -14.48
C SER A 212 -24.74 17.19 -13.18
N ILE A 213 -25.57 16.51 -12.39
CA ILE A 213 -26.02 16.99 -11.07
C ILE A 213 -24.83 17.11 -10.10
N LEU A 214 -24.00 16.06 -10.00
CA LEU A 214 -22.83 16.04 -9.12
C LEU A 214 -21.83 17.14 -9.47
N THR A 215 -21.61 17.37 -10.77
CA THR A 215 -20.72 18.43 -11.25
C THR A 215 -21.24 19.80 -10.84
N ARG A 216 -22.53 20.08 -11.09
CA ARG A 216 -23.13 21.36 -10.71
C ARG A 216 -23.09 21.59 -9.20
N PHE A 217 -23.27 20.52 -8.42
CA PHE A 217 -23.19 20.55 -6.96
C PHE A 217 -21.77 20.84 -6.45
N LEU A 218 -20.75 20.24 -7.09
CA LEU A 218 -19.35 20.38 -6.66
C LEU A 218 -18.69 21.67 -7.16
N ASN A 219 -18.96 22.06 -8.40
CA ASN A 219 -18.42 23.27 -9.00
C ASN A 219 -19.38 23.79 -10.08
N SER A 220 -20.15 24.81 -9.72
CA SER A 220 -21.15 25.39 -10.62
C SER A 220 -20.57 26.15 -11.82
N LYS A 221 -19.25 26.33 -11.90
CA LYS A 221 -18.58 27.00 -13.02
C LYS A 221 -18.09 26.03 -14.10
N VAL A 222 -17.98 24.74 -13.78
CA VAL A 222 -17.56 23.72 -14.74
C VAL A 222 -18.76 23.34 -15.59
N GLU A 223 -18.58 23.39 -16.91
CA GLU A 223 -19.60 22.99 -17.86
C GLU A 223 -19.49 21.47 -18.13
N VAL A 224 -20.64 20.83 -18.31
CA VAL A 224 -20.74 19.38 -18.51
C VAL A 224 -21.20 19.14 -19.94
N ILE A 225 -20.45 18.29 -20.65
CA ILE A 225 -20.77 17.81 -21.98
C ILE A 225 -21.15 16.33 -21.82
N ALA A 226 -22.41 16.01 -22.04
CA ALA A 226 -22.95 14.67 -21.89
C ALA A 226 -23.90 14.31 -23.04
#